data_AF-A0A2D6LSK0-F1
#
_entry.id   AF-A0A2D6LSK0-F1
#
_cell.length_a   1.000
_cell.length_b   1.000
_cell.length_c   1.000
_cell.angle_alpha   90.00
_cell.angle_beta   90.00
_cell.angle_gamma   90.00
#
_symmetry.space_group_name_H-M   'P 1'
#
loop_
_entity.id
_entity.type
_entity.pdbx_description
1 polymer ?
#
loop_
_entity_poly.entity_id
_entity_poly.type
_entity_poly.pdbx_seq_one_letter_code
_entity_poly.pdbx_strand_id
1 'polypeptide(L)'
;PPDLNNPQDHNKDGIYEVVLGYVNTEIGDTFVPIPDTPVNLVISDTTSGVLDIAILKTTQTPIEDVDPERIQSDTDADGVVNSIDEDDDGDGIDSQYEANKVNPFASRVGNGRRLRSDDFDGDDIVDSLDPDDENDGILTKYENPDPNGDRNAEDAQDTDGDGYPDYIDNDDDGDGILTILEGTDQNFDGNPSDSRDSDLDGIYDYIDFDDDNDGIPTSLELGDQREYRDSDFDGTPDYLDTDDDGDGILTRLEIDLETEDFPSRMIDLDKDGIPNYLDQDDDGDGKQTIDEDTNFNGNPADDDLDGDGLFDAYDSLTNDCDKDGVVDELDADNCNPYNDTDGDGFVNIDENSCGADPYNSLSKCSDYASIGLKITDFFSPNGDGINDQWEDDSFLRYPDNEVWIYNRSGQLVFNQVNYQNNWSGQFNNEDLPEGSYYYLIDFNRNGNPDYQGIVYLAR
;
A
#
# COMPACT_ATOMS: atom_id res chain seq x y z
N PRO A 1 -25.48 0.25 66.69
CA PRO A 1 -25.36 1.68 67.08
C PRO A 1 -25.17 2.50 65.81
N PRO A 2 -25.74 3.71 65.69
CA PRO A 2 -25.40 4.58 64.57
C PRO A 2 -23.88 4.80 64.60
N ASP A 3 -23.22 4.44 63.51
CA ASP A 3 -21.80 4.67 63.33
C ASP A 3 -21.64 6.09 62.79
N LEU A 4 -21.19 7.02 63.65
CA LEU A 4 -21.03 8.45 63.35
C LEU A 4 -19.96 8.72 62.26
N ASN A 5 -19.24 7.68 61.84
CA ASN A 5 -18.28 7.73 60.74
C ASN A 5 -18.75 6.89 59.53
N ASN A 6 -20.01 6.45 59.50
CA ASN A 6 -20.54 5.76 58.33
C ASN A 6 -20.64 6.77 57.18
N PRO A 7 -20.00 6.51 56.01
CA PRO A 7 -20.10 7.39 54.86
C PRO A 7 -21.54 7.53 54.32
N GLN A 8 -22.47 6.64 54.70
CA GLN A 8 -23.88 6.70 54.32
C GLN A 8 -24.78 7.43 55.34
N ASP A 9 -24.20 8.12 56.33
CA ASP A 9 -24.88 9.03 57.26
C ASP A 9 -24.32 10.44 57.00
N HIS A 10 -24.60 10.96 55.81
CA HIS A 10 -24.01 12.18 55.25
C HIS A 10 -24.24 13.39 56.17
N ASN A 11 -25.41 13.49 56.77
CA ASN A 11 -25.76 14.60 57.66
C ASN A 11 -25.46 14.31 59.16
N LYS A 12 -24.99 13.10 59.50
CA LYS A 12 -24.64 12.63 60.84
C LYS A 12 -25.80 12.69 61.84
N ASP A 13 -27.03 12.54 61.37
CA ASP A 13 -28.24 12.52 62.21
C ASP A 13 -28.59 11.10 62.71
N GLY A 14 -27.86 10.09 62.25
CA GLY A 14 -28.06 8.69 62.62
C GLY A 14 -29.11 7.96 61.79
N ILE A 15 -29.57 8.58 60.69
CA ILE A 15 -30.37 7.99 59.63
C ILE A 15 -29.43 7.73 58.44
N TYR A 16 -29.44 6.50 57.93
CA TYR A 16 -28.67 6.21 56.73
C TYR A 16 -29.39 6.74 55.50
N GLU A 17 -28.73 7.58 54.72
CA GLU A 17 -29.18 7.97 53.39
C GLU A 17 -28.77 6.91 52.37
N VAL A 18 -29.67 6.64 51.43
CA VAL A 18 -29.43 5.72 50.32
C VAL A 18 -29.80 6.48 49.05
N VAL A 19 -28.88 6.53 48.09
CA VAL A 19 -29.15 7.10 46.77
C VAL A 19 -30.20 6.21 46.08
N LEU A 20 -31.33 6.80 45.69
CA LEU A 20 -32.47 6.08 45.12
C LEU A 20 -32.50 6.12 43.58
N GLY A 21 -31.67 6.97 42.97
CA GLY A 21 -31.57 7.19 41.53
C GLY A 21 -31.04 8.59 41.23
N TYR A 22 -30.49 8.76 40.04
CA TYR A 22 -30.07 10.05 39.50
C TYR A 22 -31.24 10.69 38.73
N VAL A 23 -31.23 12.01 38.63
CA VAL A 23 -32.17 12.78 37.82
C VAL A 23 -31.32 13.56 36.84
N ASN A 24 -31.30 13.15 35.57
CA ASN A 24 -30.59 13.87 34.52
C ASN A 24 -31.35 15.19 34.25
N THR A 25 -30.60 16.26 34.06
CA THR A 25 -31.12 17.61 33.77
C THR A 25 -30.28 18.20 32.65
N GLU A 26 -30.92 18.79 31.64
CA GLU A 26 -30.25 19.42 30.49
C GLU A 26 -30.24 20.96 30.66
N ILE A 27 -29.31 21.67 29.99
CA ILE A 27 -29.32 23.14 29.93
C ILE A 27 -30.68 23.66 29.43
N GLY A 28 -31.32 24.51 30.24
CA GLY A 28 -32.62 25.10 29.92
C GLY A 28 -33.82 24.38 30.54
N ASP A 29 -33.60 23.26 31.24
CA ASP A 29 -34.62 22.67 32.09
C ASP A 29 -35.10 23.66 33.14
N THR A 30 -36.42 23.85 33.19
CA THR A 30 -37.06 24.71 34.20
C THR A 30 -37.72 23.91 35.31
N PHE A 31 -37.85 22.58 35.14
CA PHE A 31 -38.50 21.68 36.09
C PHE A 31 -37.83 20.31 36.07
N VAL A 32 -37.72 19.69 37.24
CA VAL A 32 -37.10 18.37 37.40
C VAL A 32 -37.99 17.44 38.24
N PRO A 33 -38.06 16.13 37.93
CA PRO A 33 -38.93 15.18 38.61
C PRO A 33 -38.34 14.74 39.97
N ILE A 34 -38.73 15.41 41.05
CA ILE A 34 -38.25 15.09 42.41
C ILE A 34 -39.20 14.13 43.13
N PRO A 35 -38.71 13.05 43.77
CA PRO A 35 -39.53 12.18 44.60
C PRO A 35 -40.18 12.93 45.78
N ASP A 36 -41.47 12.73 45.97
CA ASP A 36 -42.19 13.22 47.15
C ASP A 36 -41.62 12.54 48.41
N THR A 37 -41.03 13.32 49.32
CA THR A 37 -40.43 12.79 50.56
C THR A 37 -41.50 12.44 51.61
N PRO A 38 -41.32 11.41 52.48
CA PRO A 38 -40.47 10.23 52.39
C PRO A 38 -41.27 8.96 51.99
N VAL A 39 -40.75 8.17 51.05
CA VAL A 39 -41.30 6.85 50.69
C VAL A 39 -40.65 5.80 51.59
N ASN A 40 -41.45 5.08 52.39
CA ASN A 40 -40.96 3.88 53.07
C ASN A 40 -40.80 2.76 52.05
N LEU A 41 -39.56 2.52 51.62
CA LEU A 41 -39.20 1.36 50.81
C LEU A 41 -39.06 0.14 51.72
N VAL A 42 -39.93 -0.85 51.55
CA VAL A 42 -39.81 -2.16 52.21
C VAL A 42 -39.19 -3.11 51.22
N ILE A 43 -37.87 -3.32 51.33
CA ILE A 43 -37.16 -4.33 50.55
C ILE A 43 -37.39 -5.67 51.23
N SER A 44 -38.20 -6.54 50.61
CA SER A 44 -38.33 -7.93 51.04
C SER A 44 -37.30 -8.79 50.34
N ASP A 45 -36.31 -9.29 51.09
CA ASP A 45 -35.36 -10.30 50.63
C ASP A 45 -36.14 -11.52 50.12
N THR A 46 -36.15 -11.71 48.80
CA THR A 46 -36.57 -12.96 48.20
C THR A 46 -35.36 -13.59 47.54
N THR A 47 -35.15 -14.86 47.89
CA THR A 47 -34.10 -15.81 47.45
C THR A 47 -33.99 -16.04 45.93
N SER A 48 -34.46 -15.10 45.10
CA SER A 48 -34.54 -15.22 43.64
C SER A 48 -33.65 -14.24 42.89
N GLY A 49 -32.83 -13.42 43.57
CA GLY A 49 -31.82 -12.58 42.90
C GLY A 49 -32.37 -11.46 41.99
N VAL A 50 -33.66 -11.13 42.09
CA VAL A 50 -34.27 -9.99 41.40
C VAL A 50 -34.58 -8.93 42.45
N LEU A 51 -33.98 -7.74 42.31
CA LEU A 51 -34.30 -6.56 43.11
C LEU A 51 -35.74 -6.13 42.79
N ASP A 52 -36.58 -5.90 43.81
CA ASP A 52 -37.90 -5.28 43.62
C ASP A 52 -37.69 -3.90 42.97
N ILE A 53 -38.20 -3.69 41.74
CA ILE A 53 -38.23 -2.37 41.09
C ILE A 53 -39.18 -1.48 41.90
N ALA A 54 -38.63 -0.53 42.63
CA ALA A 54 -39.40 0.47 43.34
C ALA A 54 -39.96 1.51 42.35
N ILE A 55 -41.28 1.62 42.24
CA ILE A 55 -41.90 2.72 41.48
C ILE A 55 -41.97 3.96 42.38
N LEU A 56 -41.10 4.94 42.12
CA LEU A 56 -41.14 6.24 42.79
C LEU A 56 -42.20 7.15 42.13
N LYS A 57 -42.98 7.84 42.96
CA LYS A 57 -43.84 8.94 42.48
C LYS A 57 -43.06 10.23 42.60
N THR A 58 -42.88 10.91 41.48
CA THR A 58 -42.19 12.20 41.39
C THR A 58 -43.17 13.34 41.14
N THR A 59 -42.79 14.52 41.59
CA THR A 59 -43.47 15.79 41.31
C THR A 59 -42.51 16.68 40.52
N GLN A 60 -43.00 17.24 39.40
CA GLN A 60 -42.26 18.24 38.63
C GLN A 60 -42.05 19.49 39.49
N THR A 61 -40.81 19.75 39.86
CA THR A 61 -40.42 20.83 40.78
C THR A 61 -39.60 21.86 40.01
N PRO A 62 -39.90 23.18 40.10
CA PRO A 62 -39.09 24.20 39.45
C PRO A 62 -37.63 24.07 39.88
N ILE A 63 -36.70 24.16 38.94
CA ILE A 63 -35.28 23.91 39.22
C ILE A 63 -34.72 24.87 40.27
N GLU A 64 -35.19 26.13 40.28
CA GLU A 64 -34.81 27.13 41.28
C GLU A 64 -35.27 26.81 42.72
N ASP A 65 -36.26 25.93 42.86
CA ASP A 65 -36.86 25.52 44.12
C ASP A 65 -36.31 24.16 44.60
N VAL A 66 -35.45 23.51 43.81
CA VAL A 66 -34.84 22.23 44.19
C VAL A 66 -33.57 22.44 45.00
N ASP A 67 -33.43 21.60 46.03
CA ASP A 67 -32.24 21.52 46.85
C ASP A 67 -31.09 20.89 46.03
N PRO A 68 -29.98 21.60 45.78
CA PRO A 68 -28.85 21.08 45.00
C PRO A 68 -28.23 19.83 45.62
N GLU A 69 -28.36 19.61 46.93
CA GLU A 69 -27.89 18.36 47.56
C GLU A 69 -28.76 17.14 47.19
N ARG A 70 -29.90 17.36 46.53
CA ARG A 70 -30.89 16.33 46.15
C ARG A 70 -30.93 16.01 44.65
N ILE A 71 -30.24 16.78 43.82
CA ILE A 71 -29.95 16.48 42.41
C ILE A 71 -28.43 16.30 42.32
N GLN A 72 -27.97 15.15 41.84
CA GLN A 72 -26.56 14.84 41.68
C GLN A 72 -26.28 14.47 40.22
N SER A 73 -26.75 15.29 39.27
CA SER A 73 -26.28 15.24 37.90
C SER A 73 -25.13 16.22 37.80
N ASP A 74 -23.93 15.66 37.75
CA ASP A 74 -22.60 16.28 37.67
C ASP A 74 -21.79 15.22 36.90
N THR A 75 -21.95 15.20 35.57
CA THR A 75 -21.50 14.08 34.72
C THR A 75 -19.98 14.01 34.71
N ASP A 76 -19.30 15.14 34.57
CA ASP A 76 -17.84 15.24 34.55
C ASP A 76 -17.19 15.25 35.96
N ALA A 77 -18.01 15.36 37.00
CA ALA A 77 -17.61 15.42 38.41
C ALA A 77 -16.71 16.63 38.77
N ASP A 78 -16.84 17.77 38.08
CA ASP A 78 -16.11 19.00 38.39
C ASP A 78 -16.67 19.76 39.61
N GLY A 79 -17.87 19.37 40.06
CA GLY A 79 -18.58 19.94 41.20
C GLY A 79 -19.57 21.05 40.86
N VAL A 80 -19.82 21.30 39.58
CA VAL A 80 -20.96 22.02 39.01
C VAL A 80 -22.03 20.99 38.66
N VAL A 81 -23.29 21.40 38.57
CA VAL A 81 -24.39 20.48 38.23
C VAL A 81 -24.85 20.79 36.83
N ASN A 82 -25.07 19.77 35.99
CA ASN A 82 -25.31 19.89 34.54
C ASN A 82 -26.27 21.04 34.18
N SER A 83 -27.38 21.21 34.91
CA SER A 83 -28.33 22.31 34.68
C SER A 83 -27.78 23.75 34.68
N ILE A 84 -26.58 23.96 35.23
CA ILE A 84 -25.87 25.24 35.26
C ILE A 84 -24.41 25.10 34.80
N ASP A 85 -24.00 23.92 34.35
CA ASP A 85 -22.71 23.75 33.70
C ASP A 85 -22.75 24.36 32.31
N GLU A 86 -21.59 24.76 31.79
CA GLU A 86 -21.45 25.16 30.40
C GLU A 86 -20.95 24.00 29.54
N ASP A 87 -20.37 22.95 30.14
CA ASP A 87 -19.68 21.79 29.54
C ASP A 87 -20.02 20.57 30.43
N ASP A 88 -21.17 19.94 30.19
CA ASP A 88 -21.79 19.00 31.13
C ASP A 88 -20.99 17.69 31.31
N ASP A 89 -20.39 17.14 30.26
CA ASP A 89 -19.59 15.89 30.25
C ASP A 89 -18.07 16.12 30.34
N GLY A 90 -17.62 17.36 30.22
CA GLY A 90 -16.23 17.77 30.42
C GLY A 90 -15.32 17.40 29.25
N ASP A 91 -15.88 17.32 28.04
CA ASP A 91 -15.15 17.05 26.80
C ASP A 91 -14.39 18.27 26.25
N GLY A 92 -14.74 19.46 26.73
CA GLY A 92 -14.14 20.74 26.35
C GLY A 92 -14.95 21.55 25.34
N ILE A 93 -16.08 21.05 24.85
CA ILE A 93 -17.06 21.77 24.07
C ILE A 93 -18.12 22.35 25.03
N ASP A 94 -18.56 23.60 24.82
CA ASP A 94 -19.71 24.06 25.61
C ASP A 94 -20.98 23.33 25.11
N SER A 95 -21.75 22.69 26.00
CA SER A 95 -22.96 21.89 25.70
C SER A 95 -24.00 22.58 24.82
N GLN A 96 -23.95 23.90 24.63
CA GLN A 96 -24.77 24.62 23.64
C GLN A 96 -24.35 24.37 22.17
N TYR A 97 -23.14 23.86 21.93
CA TYR A 97 -22.60 23.55 20.62
C TYR A 97 -22.82 22.07 20.28
N GLU A 98 -22.83 21.14 21.25
CA GLU A 98 -23.36 19.78 21.02
C GLU A 98 -24.90 19.75 21.04
N ALA A 99 -25.57 20.58 21.86
CA ALA A 99 -27.02 20.68 21.90
C ALA A 99 -27.61 21.36 20.65
N ASN A 100 -27.68 20.58 19.57
CA ASN A 100 -28.65 20.68 18.50
C ASN A 100 -28.61 21.98 17.67
N LYS A 101 -27.62 22.07 16.78
CA LYS A 101 -27.75 22.85 15.53
C LYS A 101 -27.86 21.94 14.32
N VAL A 102 -29.03 21.33 14.13
CA VAL A 102 -29.53 20.88 12.82
C VAL A 102 -28.45 20.14 12.01
N ASN A 103 -28.12 18.90 12.39
CA ASN A 103 -27.36 18.04 11.49
C ASN A 103 -28.11 17.99 10.13
N PRO A 104 -27.53 18.43 8.99
CA PRO A 104 -28.19 18.41 7.69
C PRO A 104 -28.54 16.99 7.21
N PHE A 105 -28.00 15.96 7.86
CA PHE A 105 -27.99 14.57 7.40
C PHE A 105 -28.76 13.57 8.27
N ALA A 106 -29.44 14.01 9.34
CA ALA A 106 -30.26 13.14 10.20
C ALA A 106 -31.27 12.29 9.39
N SER A 107 -30.98 10.99 9.28
CA SER A 107 -31.71 10.05 8.45
C SER A 107 -33.05 9.68 9.08
N ARG A 108 -34.12 9.67 8.27
CA ARG A 108 -35.47 9.30 8.73
C ARG A 108 -35.60 7.78 8.89
N VAL A 109 -35.48 7.27 10.12
CA VAL A 109 -35.87 5.89 10.40
C VAL A 109 -37.41 5.73 10.44
N GLY A 110 -37.91 4.74 9.71
CA GLY A 110 -39.29 4.57 9.25
C GLY A 110 -40.36 4.17 10.30
N ASN A 111 -40.36 4.73 11.52
CA ASN A 111 -41.39 4.42 12.52
C ASN A 111 -41.93 5.61 13.34
N GLY A 112 -41.68 6.85 12.92
CA GLY A 112 -42.36 8.03 13.50
C GLY A 112 -41.98 8.39 14.94
N ARG A 113 -40.95 7.74 15.50
CA ARG A 113 -40.11 8.34 16.54
C ARG A 113 -39.01 9.12 15.82
N ARG A 114 -38.80 10.38 16.23
CA ARG A 114 -37.56 11.08 15.88
C ARG A 114 -36.50 10.43 16.77
N LEU A 115 -35.43 9.89 16.19
CA LEU A 115 -34.17 9.86 16.94
C LEU A 115 -33.91 11.30 17.35
N ARG A 116 -33.49 11.51 18.60
CA ARG A 116 -32.79 12.74 18.94
C ARG A 116 -31.59 12.81 17.98
N SER A 117 -31.32 13.98 17.42
CA SER A 117 -30.16 14.18 16.52
C SER A 117 -29.00 14.73 17.35
N ASP A 118 -28.92 14.21 18.57
CA ASP A 118 -28.26 14.70 19.78
C ASP A 118 -28.20 13.47 20.71
N ASP A 119 -27.82 12.31 20.17
CA ASP A 119 -27.81 10.94 20.75
C ASP A 119 -27.31 10.01 19.61
N PHE A 120 -26.00 10.02 19.37
CA PHE A 120 -25.36 9.44 18.19
C PHE A 120 -25.39 7.90 18.21
N ASP A 121 -24.93 7.29 19.30
CA ASP A 121 -24.88 5.85 19.48
C ASP A 121 -26.25 5.21 19.80
N GLY A 122 -27.22 6.00 20.29
CA GLY A 122 -28.57 5.57 20.59
C GLY A 122 -28.74 4.89 21.95
N ASP A 123 -27.88 5.15 22.95
CA ASP A 123 -27.96 4.55 24.29
C ASP A 123 -28.98 5.22 25.25
N ASP A 124 -29.70 6.25 24.77
CA ASP A 124 -30.63 7.12 25.50
C ASP A 124 -29.96 8.20 26.39
N ILE A 125 -28.64 8.39 26.32
CA ILE A 125 -27.89 9.59 26.73
C ILE A 125 -27.86 10.54 25.52
N VAL A 126 -27.68 11.83 25.78
CA VAL A 126 -27.63 12.86 24.73
C VAL A 126 -26.18 13.23 24.61
N ASP A 127 -25.65 13.43 23.39
CA ASP A 127 -24.24 13.73 23.13
C ASP A 127 -23.64 14.73 24.13
N SER A 128 -24.34 15.85 24.40
CA SER A 128 -23.92 16.87 25.37
C SER A 128 -23.92 16.46 26.85
N LEU A 129 -24.11 15.18 27.15
CA LEU A 129 -24.14 14.55 28.45
C LEU A 129 -23.38 13.20 28.40
N ASP A 130 -22.86 12.83 27.24
CA ASP A 130 -22.23 11.55 26.99
C ASP A 130 -20.71 11.76 26.88
N PRO A 131 -19.91 11.16 27.78
CA PRO A 131 -18.46 11.28 27.69
C PRO A 131 -17.81 10.51 26.52
N ASP A 132 -18.58 9.68 25.80
CA ASP A 132 -18.17 8.77 24.72
C ASP A 132 -19.35 8.65 23.72
N ASP A 133 -19.42 9.60 22.78
CA ASP A 133 -20.56 9.86 21.90
C ASP A 133 -20.85 8.71 20.91
N GLU A 134 -19.84 7.95 20.47
CA GLU A 134 -19.98 6.74 19.63
C GLU A 134 -19.95 5.42 20.38
N ASN A 135 -19.57 5.43 21.66
CA ASN A 135 -19.36 4.23 22.45
C ASN A 135 -18.32 3.28 21.83
N ASP A 136 -17.28 3.84 21.23
CA ASP A 136 -16.15 3.12 20.64
C ASP A 136 -15.05 2.78 21.68
N GLY A 137 -15.17 3.36 22.88
CA GLY A 137 -14.29 3.16 24.02
C GLY A 137 -13.24 4.26 24.21
N ILE A 138 -13.15 5.25 23.31
CA ILE A 138 -12.39 6.48 23.50
C ILE A 138 -13.35 7.53 24.06
N LEU A 139 -12.89 8.32 25.03
CA LEU A 139 -13.71 9.44 25.50
C LEU A 139 -13.56 10.61 24.53
N THR A 140 -14.66 11.26 24.18
CA THR A 140 -14.78 12.43 23.30
C THR A 140 -13.68 13.47 23.51
N LYS A 141 -13.31 13.74 24.77
CA LYS A 141 -12.21 14.67 25.12
C LYS A 141 -10.83 14.32 24.54
N TYR A 142 -10.61 13.08 24.10
CA TYR A 142 -9.37 12.59 23.54
C TYR A 142 -9.36 12.55 22.01
N GLU A 143 -10.51 12.76 21.37
CA GLU A 143 -10.71 12.77 19.91
C GLU A 143 -10.66 14.18 19.33
N ASN A 144 -9.94 15.06 20.04
CA ASN A 144 -9.65 16.42 19.62
C ASN A 144 -10.91 17.24 19.17
N PRO A 145 -11.95 17.32 20.02
CA PRO A 145 -13.24 17.93 19.67
C PRO A 145 -13.17 19.47 19.51
N ASP A 146 -12.16 20.13 20.09
CA ASP A 146 -11.89 21.57 19.94
C ASP A 146 -10.37 21.85 19.88
N PRO A 147 -9.76 21.76 18.69
CA PRO A 147 -8.32 21.96 18.53
C PRO A 147 -7.83 23.37 18.87
N ASN A 148 -8.70 24.39 18.78
CA ASN A 148 -8.31 25.79 19.01
C ASN A 148 -8.57 26.27 20.47
N GLY A 149 -9.38 25.53 21.23
CA GLY A 149 -9.68 25.79 22.63
C GLY A 149 -10.66 26.94 22.85
N ASP A 150 -11.54 27.26 21.90
CA ASP A 150 -12.59 28.29 22.04
C ASP A 150 -13.95 27.77 22.49
N ARG A 151 -13.99 26.48 22.88
CA ARG A 151 -15.12 25.70 23.38
C ARG A 151 -16.24 25.51 22.37
N ASN A 152 -15.87 25.36 21.10
CA ASN A 152 -16.82 25.26 19.99
C ASN A 152 -16.32 24.23 18.98
N ALA A 153 -17.13 23.22 18.70
CA ALA A 153 -16.79 22.11 17.81
C ALA A 153 -16.73 22.46 16.30
N GLU A 154 -16.67 23.74 15.91
CA GLU A 154 -16.69 24.14 14.48
C GLU A 154 -15.39 23.75 13.74
N ASP A 155 -14.31 23.48 14.47
CA ASP A 155 -13.03 23.04 13.94
C ASP A 155 -12.54 21.72 14.54
N ALA A 156 -13.46 20.91 15.06
CA ALA A 156 -13.19 19.54 15.48
C ALA A 156 -12.42 18.76 14.41
N GLN A 157 -11.64 17.77 14.86
CA GLN A 157 -10.93 16.87 13.96
C GLN A 157 -11.94 16.02 13.16
N ASP A 158 -11.63 15.82 11.88
CA ASP A 158 -12.40 15.10 10.86
C ASP A 158 -11.33 14.46 9.96
N THR A 159 -10.93 13.24 10.35
CA THR A 159 -9.70 12.59 9.88
C THR A 159 -9.83 12.13 8.42
N ASP A 160 -10.96 11.53 8.04
CA ASP A 160 -11.25 11.11 6.66
C ASP A 160 -11.83 12.24 5.76
N GLY A 161 -12.32 13.33 6.35
CA GLY A 161 -12.86 14.48 5.65
C GLY A 161 -14.26 14.28 5.08
N ASP A 162 -15.04 13.32 5.57
CA ASP A 162 -16.40 13.05 5.12
C ASP A 162 -17.43 14.07 5.66
N GLY A 163 -17.03 14.81 6.70
CA GLY A 163 -17.78 15.87 7.35
C GLY A 163 -18.46 15.48 8.66
N TYR A 164 -18.21 14.29 9.21
CA TYR A 164 -18.42 13.97 10.61
C TYR A 164 -17.10 14.14 11.37
N PRO A 165 -17.10 14.87 12.51
CA PRO A 165 -15.96 14.85 13.41
C PRO A 165 -15.70 13.45 13.96
N ASP A 166 -14.43 13.14 14.27
CA ASP A 166 -13.98 11.83 14.77
C ASP A 166 -14.85 11.36 15.97
N TYR A 167 -15.08 12.23 16.95
CA TYR A 167 -15.92 11.95 18.14
C TYR A 167 -17.44 11.81 17.88
N ILE A 168 -17.88 11.82 16.61
CA ILE A 168 -19.22 11.39 16.18
C ILE A 168 -19.14 10.70 14.82
N ASP A 169 -18.09 9.90 14.61
CA ASP A 169 -17.89 8.99 13.48
C ASP A 169 -17.65 7.56 14.02
N ASN A 170 -17.98 6.52 13.25
CA ASN A 170 -17.69 5.13 13.68
C ASN A 170 -16.52 4.51 12.90
N ASP A 171 -15.87 5.28 12.03
CA ASP A 171 -14.85 4.89 11.05
C ASP A 171 -14.01 6.15 10.73
N ASP A 172 -13.22 6.62 11.71
CA ASP A 172 -12.65 7.98 11.73
C ASP A 172 -11.72 8.29 10.56
N ASP A 173 -10.98 7.31 10.06
CA ASP A 173 -10.11 7.43 8.88
C ASP A 173 -10.75 6.95 7.57
N GLY A 174 -11.97 6.40 7.65
CA GLY A 174 -12.77 6.01 6.51
C GLY A 174 -12.18 4.82 5.74
N ASP A 175 -11.36 4.00 6.38
CA ASP A 175 -10.73 2.85 5.75
C ASP A 175 -11.68 1.63 5.62
N GLY A 176 -12.80 1.64 6.36
CA GLY A 176 -13.84 0.63 6.32
C GLY A 176 -13.76 -0.45 7.40
N ILE A 177 -12.79 -0.37 8.30
CA ILE A 177 -12.83 -0.96 9.64
C ILE A 177 -13.57 0.04 10.55
N LEU A 178 -14.20 -0.45 11.63
CA LEU A 178 -14.84 0.47 12.57
C LEU A 178 -13.85 0.76 13.68
N THR A 179 -13.79 2.01 14.15
CA THR A 179 -12.89 2.52 15.21
C THR A 179 -12.81 1.51 16.37
N ILE A 180 -13.96 1.08 16.90
CA ILE A 180 -14.09 0.11 18.01
C ILE A 180 -13.42 -1.27 17.76
N LEU A 181 -13.15 -1.65 16.51
CA LEU A 181 -12.55 -2.93 16.12
C LEU A 181 -11.03 -2.86 15.98
N GLU A 182 -10.43 -1.68 16.08
CA GLU A 182 -9.00 -1.43 15.82
C GLU A 182 -8.16 -1.41 17.10
N GLY A 183 -8.80 -1.66 18.24
CA GLY A 183 -8.11 -1.77 19.52
C GLY A 183 -7.82 -0.40 20.13
N THR A 184 -8.83 0.46 20.10
CA THR A 184 -8.86 1.83 20.64
C THR A 184 -8.51 1.93 22.13
N ASP A 185 -9.04 1.07 22.99
CA ASP A 185 -8.72 1.08 24.43
C ASP A 185 -8.65 -0.34 25.03
N GLN A 186 -7.43 -0.83 25.23
CA GLN A 186 -7.21 -2.18 25.74
C GLN A 186 -7.48 -2.31 27.25
N ASN A 187 -7.41 -1.20 27.99
CA ASN A 187 -7.51 -1.20 29.45
C ASN A 187 -8.88 -0.73 29.97
N PHE A 188 -9.73 -0.21 29.09
CA PHE A 188 -11.09 0.27 29.33
C PHE A 188 -11.13 1.45 30.31
N ASP A 189 -10.16 2.37 30.22
CA ASP A 189 -10.14 3.64 30.98
C ASP A 189 -10.50 4.89 30.16
N GLY A 190 -10.83 4.70 28.88
CA GLY A 190 -11.27 5.72 27.95
C GLY A 190 -10.12 6.52 27.34
N ASN A 191 -8.86 6.22 27.65
CA ASN A 191 -7.70 6.97 27.18
C ASN A 191 -6.95 6.21 26.08
N PRO A 192 -6.68 6.82 24.90
CA PRO A 192 -6.06 6.12 23.78
C PRO A 192 -4.55 5.85 23.95
N SER A 193 -3.97 6.06 25.14
CA SER A 193 -2.52 5.89 25.35
C SER A 193 -1.98 4.46 25.15
N ASP A 194 -2.88 3.47 25.16
CA ASP A 194 -2.62 2.07 24.85
C ASP A 194 -3.44 1.55 23.66
N SER A 195 -3.91 2.46 22.80
CA SER A 195 -4.42 2.13 21.47
C SER A 195 -3.35 1.41 20.64
N ARG A 196 -3.82 0.67 19.65
CA ARG A 196 -2.95 -0.01 18.71
C ARG A 196 -2.29 0.98 17.74
N ASP A 197 -1.02 0.74 17.46
CA ASP A 197 -0.14 1.47 16.56
C ASP A 197 0.72 0.40 15.88
N SER A 198 0.26 -0.09 14.73
CA SER A 198 0.77 -1.30 14.08
C SER A 198 2.12 -1.06 13.41
N ASP A 199 2.32 0.10 12.77
CA ASP A 199 3.57 0.47 12.12
C ASP A 199 4.59 1.20 13.02
N LEU A 200 4.16 1.67 14.20
CA LEU A 200 4.95 2.43 15.19
C LEU A 200 5.40 3.82 14.72
N ASP A 201 4.64 4.47 13.84
CA ASP A 201 4.91 5.84 13.40
C ASP A 201 4.36 6.92 14.36
N GLY A 202 3.44 6.51 15.25
CA GLY A 202 2.83 7.33 16.29
C GLY A 202 1.47 7.91 15.92
N ILE A 203 0.88 7.50 14.80
CA ILE A 203 -0.55 7.52 14.51
C ILE A 203 -1.12 6.18 14.99
N TYR A 204 -2.36 6.17 15.47
CA TYR A 204 -3.00 4.94 15.94
C TYR A 204 -3.85 4.36 14.81
N ASP A 205 -3.97 3.03 14.75
CA ASP A 205 -4.65 2.32 13.66
C ASP A 205 -6.02 2.95 13.34
N TYR A 206 -6.84 3.26 14.37
CA TYR A 206 -8.18 3.83 14.22
C TYR A 206 -8.27 5.24 13.57
N ILE A 207 -7.14 5.90 13.33
CA ILE A 207 -7.02 7.20 12.64
C ILE A 207 -5.88 7.16 11.60
N ASP A 208 -5.48 5.97 11.16
CA ASP A 208 -4.46 5.75 10.13
C ASP A 208 -5.03 5.04 8.91
N PHE A 209 -4.91 5.68 7.74
CA PHE A 209 -5.50 5.13 6.51
C PHE A 209 -4.73 3.92 5.94
N ASP A 210 -3.55 3.62 6.48
CA ASP A 210 -2.55 2.64 6.05
C ASP A 210 -1.82 2.11 7.30
N ASP A 211 -2.51 1.23 8.03
CA ASP A 211 -2.20 0.74 9.39
C ASP A 211 -0.78 0.21 9.57
N ASP A 212 -0.23 -0.41 8.54
CA ASP A 212 1.09 -1.04 8.56
C ASP A 212 2.14 -0.27 7.73
N ASN A 213 1.68 0.78 7.03
CA ASN A 213 2.46 1.75 6.26
C ASN A 213 3.37 1.08 5.23
N ASP A 214 2.78 0.10 4.54
CA ASP A 214 3.38 -0.58 3.42
C ASP A 214 3.08 0.13 2.08
N GLY A 215 2.17 1.11 2.09
CA GLY A 215 1.82 1.94 0.94
C GLY A 215 0.58 1.48 0.18
N ILE A 216 -0.06 0.39 0.60
CA ILE A 216 -1.41 -0.01 0.23
C ILE A 216 -2.36 0.42 1.36
N PRO A 217 -3.38 1.24 1.09
CA PRO A 217 -4.36 1.62 2.12
C PRO A 217 -5.15 0.42 2.61
N THR A 218 -5.39 0.37 3.92
CA THR A 218 -6.16 -0.67 4.62
C THR A 218 -7.45 -1.04 3.88
N SER A 219 -8.18 -0.02 3.41
CA SER A 219 -9.43 -0.17 2.64
C SER A 219 -9.37 -1.07 1.40
N LEU A 220 -8.18 -1.30 0.85
CA LEU A 220 -7.96 -2.15 -0.34
C LEU A 220 -7.51 -3.57 0.01
N GLU A 221 -7.12 -3.80 1.26
CA GLU A 221 -6.61 -5.07 1.77
C GLU A 221 -7.69 -5.88 2.47
N LEU A 222 -8.73 -5.25 3.01
CA LEU A 222 -9.81 -5.92 3.77
C LEU A 222 -10.42 -7.17 3.11
N GLY A 223 -10.40 -7.25 1.77
CA GLY A 223 -10.85 -8.42 1.02
C GLY A 223 -12.38 -8.59 1.01
N ASP A 224 -12.87 -9.81 1.19
CA ASP A 224 -14.30 -10.14 1.15
C ASP A 224 -14.90 -10.06 2.57
N GLN A 225 -15.86 -9.14 2.81
CA GLN A 225 -16.60 -8.76 4.06
C GLN A 225 -17.03 -9.83 5.11
N ARG A 226 -16.38 -10.98 5.23
CA ARG A 226 -16.66 -12.05 6.19
C ARG A 226 -15.46 -12.37 7.05
N GLU A 227 -14.26 -12.27 6.49
CA GLU A 227 -12.95 -12.42 7.13
C GLU A 227 -12.02 -11.42 6.43
N TYR A 228 -11.14 -10.76 7.18
CA TYR A 228 -10.09 -9.92 6.58
C TYR A 228 -9.18 -10.80 5.71
N ARG A 229 -8.58 -10.20 4.67
CA ARG A 229 -7.60 -10.91 3.84
C ARG A 229 -6.36 -11.26 4.69
N ASP A 230 -5.78 -12.40 4.38
CA ASP A 230 -4.61 -13.02 5.02
C ASP A 230 -4.00 -13.89 3.91
N SER A 231 -3.18 -13.26 3.07
CA SER A 231 -2.73 -13.80 1.78
C SER A 231 -1.72 -14.91 1.93
N ASP A 232 -0.84 -14.83 2.94
CA ASP A 232 0.16 -15.84 3.26
C ASP A 232 -0.31 -16.91 4.30
N PHE A 233 -1.43 -16.66 4.98
CA PHE A 233 -2.03 -17.51 6.02
C PHE A 233 -1.19 -17.64 7.31
N ASP A 234 -0.39 -16.64 7.65
CA ASP A 234 0.38 -16.61 8.91
C ASP A 234 -0.49 -16.23 10.13
N GLY A 235 -1.65 -15.63 9.87
CA GLY A 235 -2.64 -15.20 10.85
C GLY A 235 -2.63 -13.71 11.19
N THR A 236 -1.76 -12.94 10.55
CA THR A 236 -1.77 -11.48 10.47
C THR A 236 -2.57 -11.10 9.22
N PRO A 237 -3.64 -10.31 9.34
CA PRO A 237 -4.33 -9.81 8.16
C PRO A 237 -3.45 -8.87 7.33
N ASP A 238 -3.65 -8.84 6.01
CA ASP A 238 -2.88 -8.06 5.05
C ASP A 238 -2.71 -6.58 5.47
N TYR A 239 -3.80 -5.89 5.86
CA TYR A 239 -3.74 -4.50 6.34
C TYR A 239 -2.88 -4.26 7.61
N LEU A 240 -2.32 -5.32 8.20
CA LEU A 240 -1.46 -5.29 9.39
C LEU A 240 -0.12 -5.99 9.11
N ASP A 241 0.14 -6.39 7.87
CA ASP A 241 1.27 -7.22 7.47
C ASP A 241 2.10 -6.61 6.33
N THR A 242 3.30 -6.16 6.69
CA THR A 242 4.19 -5.44 5.76
C THR A 242 4.80 -6.29 4.63
N ASP A 243 4.47 -7.59 4.58
CA ASP A 243 4.92 -8.63 3.65
C ASP A 243 3.71 -9.55 3.38
N ASP A 244 2.70 -8.98 2.70
CA ASP A 244 1.34 -9.51 2.54
C ASP A 244 1.27 -10.99 2.12
N ASP A 245 2.13 -11.41 1.21
CA ASP A 245 2.15 -12.74 0.64
C ASP A 245 3.25 -13.65 1.23
N GLY A 246 4.09 -13.10 2.11
CA GLY A 246 5.12 -13.79 2.86
C GLY A 246 6.24 -14.32 1.98
N ASP A 247 6.49 -13.71 0.84
CA ASP A 247 7.52 -14.12 -0.12
C ASP A 247 8.93 -13.59 0.24
N GLY A 248 9.00 -12.69 1.24
CA GLY A 248 10.23 -12.13 1.78
C GLY A 248 10.65 -10.81 1.13
N ILE A 249 9.88 -10.28 0.20
CA ILE A 249 9.94 -8.89 -0.25
C ILE A 249 8.84 -8.12 0.49
N LEU A 250 9.16 -6.92 0.98
CA LEU A 250 8.13 -6.11 1.65
C LEU A 250 7.19 -5.52 0.59
N THR A 251 5.88 -5.52 0.84
CA THR A 251 4.84 -4.97 -0.05
C THR A 251 5.23 -3.60 -0.62
N ARG A 252 5.77 -2.71 0.23
CA ARG A 252 6.23 -1.36 -0.16
C ARG A 252 7.29 -1.32 -1.27
N LEU A 253 8.02 -2.40 -1.49
CA LEU A 253 9.07 -2.53 -2.51
C LEU A 253 8.53 -3.12 -3.83
N GLU A 254 7.34 -3.71 -3.80
CA GLU A 254 6.70 -4.38 -4.93
C GLU A 254 5.68 -3.48 -5.64
N ILE A 255 5.47 -2.28 -5.11
CA ILE A 255 4.56 -1.29 -5.65
C ILE A 255 5.31 -0.07 -6.21
N ASP A 256 4.79 0.53 -7.28
CA ASP A 256 5.38 1.73 -7.88
C ASP A 256 4.89 3.01 -7.18
N LEU A 257 5.52 3.37 -6.05
CA LEU A 257 5.22 4.58 -5.29
C LEU A 257 5.44 5.89 -6.07
N GLU A 258 6.16 5.89 -7.20
CA GLU A 258 6.34 7.11 -8.01
C GLU A 258 5.11 7.42 -8.87
N THR A 259 4.18 6.47 -9.03
CA THR A 259 2.96 6.67 -9.80
C THR A 259 1.87 7.37 -8.98
N GLU A 260 1.28 8.42 -9.59
CA GLU A 260 0.18 9.18 -8.98
C GLU A 260 -1.16 8.42 -9.02
N ASP A 261 -1.31 7.43 -9.92
CA ASP A 261 -2.55 6.67 -10.11
C ASP A 261 -2.48 5.33 -9.38
N PHE A 262 -3.32 5.15 -8.36
CA PHE A 262 -3.26 3.98 -7.48
C PHE A 262 -3.32 2.63 -8.22
N PRO A 263 -4.22 2.40 -9.20
CA PRO A 263 -4.25 1.15 -9.95
C PRO A 263 -2.98 0.87 -10.77
N SER A 264 -2.17 1.89 -11.04
CA SER A 264 -0.90 1.75 -11.75
C SER A 264 0.27 1.46 -10.80
N ARG A 265 0.07 1.54 -9.49
CA ARG A 265 1.06 1.17 -8.46
C ARG A 265 1.22 -0.34 -8.34
N MET A 266 0.12 -1.07 -8.54
CA MET A 266 0.08 -2.53 -8.48
C MET A 266 0.85 -3.11 -9.67
N ILE A 267 2.05 -3.61 -9.42
CA ILE A 267 2.88 -4.31 -10.40
C ILE A 267 2.34 -5.75 -10.53
N ASP A 268 2.35 -6.28 -11.75
CA ASP A 268 1.93 -7.65 -12.10
C ASP A 268 2.88 -8.10 -13.22
N LEU A 269 4.01 -8.69 -12.81
CA LEU A 269 5.17 -8.95 -13.65
C LEU A 269 4.85 -10.06 -14.67
N ASP A 270 4.34 -11.18 -14.21
CA ASP A 270 4.00 -12.37 -15.00
C ASP A 270 2.68 -12.26 -15.79
N LYS A 271 1.79 -11.32 -15.40
CA LYS A 271 0.48 -11.03 -16.00
C LYS A 271 -0.56 -12.11 -15.79
N ASP A 272 -0.51 -12.84 -14.69
CA ASP A 272 -1.54 -13.81 -14.31
C ASP A 272 -2.80 -13.14 -13.71
N GLY A 273 -2.67 -11.88 -13.28
CA GLY A 273 -3.72 -11.04 -12.72
C GLY A 273 -3.73 -10.95 -11.20
N ILE A 274 -2.75 -11.53 -10.52
CA ILE A 274 -2.41 -11.30 -9.12
C ILE A 274 -1.28 -10.26 -9.09
N PRO A 275 -1.42 -9.15 -8.36
CA PRO A 275 -0.32 -8.22 -8.16
C PRO A 275 0.83 -8.85 -7.38
N ASN A 276 2.06 -8.38 -7.61
CA ASN A 276 3.27 -8.92 -7.00
C ASN A 276 3.20 -9.06 -5.48
N TYR A 277 2.78 -7.99 -4.77
CA TYR A 277 2.60 -8.02 -3.31
C TYR A 277 1.57 -9.03 -2.76
N LEU A 278 0.90 -9.78 -3.64
CA LEU A 278 -0.05 -10.86 -3.31
C LEU A 278 0.33 -12.19 -4.00
N ASP A 279 1.52 -12.28 -4.61
CA ASP A 279 1.96 -13.39 -5.47
C ASP A 279 3.34 -13.95 -5.11
N GLN A 280 3.33 -15.13 -4.50
CA GLN A 280 4.55 -15.81 -4.02
C GLN A 280 5.54 -16.28 -5.12
N ASP A 281 5.22 -16.11 -6.40
CA ASP A 281 5.98 -16.50 -7.59
C ASP A 281 5.90 -15.37 -8.63
N ASP A 282 6.48 -14.24 -8.27
CA ASP A 282 6.31 -12.93 -8.88
C ASP A 282 6.51 -12.90 -10.41
N ASP A 283 7.48 -13.66 -10.90
CA ASP A 283 7.82 -13.73 -12.32
C ASP A 283 7.18 -14.92 -13.06
N GLY A 284 6.46 -15.77 -12.32
CA GLY A 284 5.69 -16.91 -12.81
C GLY A 284 6.53 -18.05 -13.37
N ASP A 285 7.80 -18.19 -12.97
CA ASP A 285 8.71 -19.21 -13.47
C ASP A 285 8.52 -20.59 -12.81
N GLY A 286 7.81 -20.64 -11.68
CA GLY A 286 7.51 -21.84 -10.91
C GLY A 286 8.40 -22.06 -9.68
N LYS A 287 9.26 -21.11 -9.35
CA LYS A 287 10.06 -21.03 -8.11
C LYS A 287 9.50 -19.87 -7.29
N GLN A 288 9.30 -20.11 -5.99
CA GLN A 288 8.77 -19.04 -5.14
C GLN A 288 9.85 -17.98 -4.93
N THR A 289 9.47 -16.70 -4.89
CA THR A 289 10.37 -15.56 -4.65
C THR A 289 11.27 -15.79 -3.43
N ILE A 290 10.71 -16.34 -2.34
CA ILE A 290 11.45 -16.65 -1.11
C ILE A 290 12.57 -17.69 -1.30
N ASP A 291 12.43 -18.60 -2.27
CA ASP A 291 13.41 -19.63 -2.61
C ASP A 291 14.51 -19.09 -3.55
N GLU A 292 14.45 -17.80 -3.93
CA GLU A 292 15.38 -17.12 -4.83
C GLU A 292 16.45 -16.31 -4.12
N ASP A 293 16.44 -16.29 -2.78
CA ASP A 293 17.56 -15.84 -1.95
C ASP A 293 18.75 -16.82 -2.06
N THR A 294 19.51 -16.70 -3.14
CA THR A 294 20.66 -17.55 -3.45
C THR A 294 21.79 -17.43 -2.42
N ASN A 295 21.90 -16.27 -1.78
CA ASN A 295 22.96 -15.96 -0.84
C ASN A 295 22.60 -16.30 0.64
N PHE A 296 21.32 -16.59 0.90
CA PHE A 296 20.71 -16.93 2.20
C PHE A 296 20.83 -15.81 3.25
N ASN A 297 20.70 -14.55 2.86
CA ASN A 297 20.71 -13.39 3.77
C ASN A 297 19.30 -13.01 4.27
N GLY A 298 18.25 -13.63 3.72
CA GLY A 298 16.85 -13.36 4.01
C GLY A 298 16.29 -12.16 3.24
N ASN A 299 16.85 -11.83 2.08
CA ASN A 299 16.39 -10.75 1.20
C ASN A 299 16.53 -11.17 -0.28
N PRO A 300 15.50 -11.77 -0.90
CA PRO A 300 15.56 -12.17 -2.30
C PRO A 300 15.69 -10.97 -3.26
N ALA A 301 15.22 -9.78 -2.87
CA ALA A 301 15.32 -8.55 -3.66
C ALA A 301 16.74 -7.90 -3.69
N ASP A 302 17.81 -8.63 -3.36
CA ASP A 302 19.20 -8.14 -3.53
C ASP A 302 20.15 -9.06 -4.33
N ASP A 303 19.64 -10.18 -4.83
CA ASP A 303 20.38 -11.11 -5.67
C ASP A 303 20.14 -10.79 -7.15
N ASP A 304 21.22 -10.71 -7.92
CA ASP A 304 21.27 -10.35 -9.35
C ASP A 304 22.41 -11.18 -9.96
N LEU A 305 22.08 -12.34 -10.51
CA LEU A 305 23.00 -13.40 -10.88
C LEU A 305 23.87 -13.04 -12.09
N ASP A 306 23.31 -12.36 -13.08
CA ASP A 306 24.00 -11.99 -14.32
C ASP A 306 24.50 -10.53 -14.35
N GLY A 307 24.00 -9.67 -13.47
CA GLY A 307 24.42 -8.29 -13.31
C GLY A 307 23.76 -7.32 -14.30
N ASP A 308 22.60 -7.67 -14.87
CA ASP A 308 21.86 -6.81 -15.80
C ASP A 308 21.11 -5.66 -15.07
N GLY A 309 20.90 -5.82 -13.76
CA GLY A 309 20.29 -4.85 -12.86
C GLY A 309 18.83 -5.13 -12.50
N LEU A 310 18.26 -6.24 -12.96
CA LEU A 310 17.07 -6.86 -12.41
C LEU A 310 17.47 -7.88 -11.33
N PHE A 311 16.64 -8.07 -10.31
CA PHE A 311 16.92 -9.05 -9.27
C PHE A 311 16.34 -10.41 -9.69
N ASP A 312 16.98 -11.50 -9.27
CA ASP A 312 16.62 -12.88 -9.64
C ASP A 312 15.13 -13.15 -9.40
N ALA A 313 14.58 -12.67 -8.28
CA ALA A 313 13.15 -12.79 -7.93
C ALA A 313 12.17 -12.18 -8.95
N TYR A 314 12.64 -11.25 -9.76
CA TYR A 314 11.86 -10.57 -10.80
C TYR A 314 12.32 -10.99 -12.21
N ASP A 315 13.17 -12.01 -12.30
CA ASP A 315 13.82 -12.39 -13.54
C ASP A 315 13.63 -13.88 -13.88
N SER A 316 12.72 -14.14 -14.83
CA SER A 316 12.17 -15.48 -15.03
C SER A 316 13.12 -16.49 -15.65
N LEU A 317 13.24 -17.67 -15.04
CA LEU A 317 13.91 -18.85 -15.63
C LEU A 317 13.17 -19.46 -16.83
N THR A 318 11.93 -19.04 -17.09
CA THR A 318 11.12 -19.60 -18.18
C THR A 318 10.88 -18.63 -19.32
N ASN A 319 11.09 -17.34 -19.09
CA ASN A 319 11.00 -16.33 -20.13
C ASN A 319 12.33 -16.22 -20.90
N ASP A 320 12.20 -15.86 -22.17
CA ASP A 320 13.30 -15.63 -23.10
C ASP A 320 12.77 -14.52 -24.04
N CYS A 321 12.95 -13.28 -23.59
CA CYS A 321 12.30 -12.10 -24.18
C CYS A 321 12.68 -11.94 -25.66
N ASP A 322 13.95 -12.13 -26.01
CA ASP A 322 14.47 -11.90 -27.35
C ASP A 322 14.66 -13.16 -28.22
N LYS A 323 14.57 -14.35 -27.63
CA LYS A 323 14.63 -15.67 -28.28
C LYS A 323 16.00 -16.00 -28.82
N ASP A 324 17.04 -15.54 -28.15
CA ASP A 324 18.41 -15.87 -28.50
C ASP A 324 18.87 -17.22 -27.94
N GLY A 325 18.14 -17.79 -26.98
CA GLY A 325 18.39 -19.09 -26.37
C GLY A 325 18.98 -19.05 -24.97
N VAL A 326 19.18 -17.86 -24.40
CA VAL A 326 19.41 -17.62 -22.98
C VAL A 326 18.08 -17.21 -22.34
N VAL A 327 17.87 -17.61 -21.10
CA VAL A 327 16.66 -17.22 -20.33
C VAL A 327 16.96 -15.96 -19.55
N ASP A 328 15.93 -15.18 -19.26
CA ASP A 328 16.08 -13.83 -18.74
C ASP A 328 16.97 -13.79 -17.45
N GLU A 329 16.76 -14.66 -16.42
CA GLU A 329 17.61 -14.75 -15.18
C GLU A 329 19.13 -14.96 -15.41
N LEU A 330 19.51 -15.37 -16.61
CA LEU A 330 20.90 -15.68 -16.96
C LEU A 330 21.39 -14.85 -18.16
N ASP A 331 20.61 -13.89 -18.61
CA ASP A 331 20.84 -13.10 -19.80
C ASP A 331 21.45 -11.74 -19.43
N ALA A 332 22.65 -11.45 -19.93
CA ALA A 332 23.31 -10.19 -19.58
C ALA A 332 22.58 -8.91 -20.08
N ASP A 333 21.51 -9.04 -20.89
CA ASP A 333 20.61 -7.96 -21.35
C ASP A 333 19.30 -8.58 -21.94
N ASN A 334 18.33 -8.91 -21.09
CA ASN A 334 17.19 -9.84 -21.33
C ASN A 334 16.47 -9.69 -22.68
N CYS A 335 16.34 -8.46 -23.19
CA CYS A 335 15.60 -8.17 -24.43
C CYS A 335 16.51 -7.72 -25.60
N ASN A 336 17.79 -8.08 -25.59
CA ASN A 336 18.76 -7.76 -26.62
C ASN A 336 19.50 -8.99 -27.16
N PRO A 337 19.12 -9.50 -28.35
CA PRO A 337 19.61 -10.81 -28.83
C PRO A 337 21.07 -10.78 -29.32
N TYR A 338 21.74 -9.64 -29.16
CA TYR A 338 23.12 -9.40 -29.56
C TYR A 338 24.04 -9.08 -28.38
N ASN A 339 23.60 -9.35 -27.16
CA ASN A 339 24.45 -9.43 -25.98
C ASN A 339 25.33 -10.69 -26.02
N ASP A 340 26.28 -10.77 -25.08
CA ASP A 340 27.30 -11.81 -24.99
C ASP A 340 27.42 -12.21 -23.51
N THR A 341 26.59 -13.18 -23.11
CA THR A 341 26.42 -13.58 -21.70
C THR A 341 27.73 -14.10 -21.09
N ASP A 342 28.50 -14.91 -21.82
CA ASP A 342 29.75 -15.48 -21.30
C ASP A 342 31.00 -14.63 -21.55
N GLY A 343 30.85 -13.52 -22.28
CA GLY A 343 31.89 -12.54 -22.57
C GLY A 343 33.00 -13.04 -23.47
N ASP A 344 32.73 -14.05 -24.31
CA ASP A 344 33.75 -14.71 -25.11
C ASP A 344 33.97 -14.10 -26.52
N GLY A 345 33.13 -13.11 -26.87
CA GLY A 345 33.14 -12.37 -28.11
C GLY A 345 32.16 -12.88 -29.18
N PHE A 346 31.35 -13.89 -28.87
CA PHE A 346 30.20 -14.28 -29.68
C PHE A 346 28.90 -13.87 -29.00
N VAL A 347 27.91 -13.50 -29.79
CA VAL A 347 26.60 -13.13 -29.24
C VAL A 347 25.72 -14.37 -29.11
N ASN A 348 24.86 -14.39 -28.10
CA ASN A 348 23.99 -15.52 -27.74
C ASN A 348 23.23 -16.11 -28.93
N ILE A 349 22.58 -15.25 -29.75
CA ILE A 349 21.81 -15.71 -30.93
C ILE A 349 22.67 -16.41 -31.98
N ASP A 350 23.93 -15.98 -32.14
CA ASP A 350 24.86 -16.54 -33.11
C ASP A 350 25.41 -17.89 -32.59
N GLU A 351 25.63 -17.99 -31.27
CA GLU A 351 26.06 -19.21 -30.60
C GLU A 351 25.00 -20.30 -30.67
N ASN A 352 23.77 -19.98 -30.30
CA ASN A 352 22.63 -20.89 -30.41
C ASN A 352 22.44 -21.35 -31.88
N SER A 353 22.58 -20.43 -32.85
CA SER A 353 22.49 -20.75 -34.28
C SER A 353 23.57 -21.73 -34.75
N CYS A 354 24.78 -21.66 -34.19
CA CYS A 354 25.91 -22.53 -34.54
C CYS A 354 26.03 -23.79 -33.66
N GLY A 355 25.17 -23.93 -32.64
CA GLY A 355 25.18 -25.02 -31.67
C GLY A 355 26.30 -24.90 -30.62
N ALA A 356 26.82 -23.69 -30.41
CA ALA A 356 27.62 -23.31 -29.26
C ALA A 356 26.74 -23.20 -28.01
N ASP A 357 27.38 -23.06 -26.85
CA ASP A 357 26.71 -23.03 -25.54
C ASP A 357 26.92 -21.63 -24.96
N PRO A 358 25.89 -20.75 -24.96
CA PRO A 358 26.01 -19.34 -24.56
C PRO A 358 26.46 -19.10 -23.11
N TYR A 359 26.43 -20.14 -22.28
CA TYR A 359 26.85 -20.08 -20.89
C TYR A 359 28.33 -20.46 -20.69
N ASN A 360 29.07 -20.71 -21.76
CA ASN A 360 30.36 -21.38 -21.68
C ASN A 360 31.36 -20.82 -22.69
N SER A 361 32.20 -19.90 -22.21
CA SER A 361 33.24 -19.20 -22.99
C SER A 361 34.29 -20.07 -23.69
N LEU A 362 34.26 -21.39 -23.46
CA LEU A 362 35.08 -22.38 -24.17
C LEU A 362 34.36 -23.01 -25.37
N SER A 363 33.06 -22.80 -25.54
CA SER A 363 32.15 -23.42 -26.50
C SER A 363 31.95 -22.58 -27.77
N LYS A 364 33.04 -22.09 -28.37
CA LYS A 364 32.96 -21.15 -29.50
C LYS A 364 32.35 -21.73 -30.79
N CYS A 365 31.68 -20.86 -31.55
CA CYS A 365 31.32 -21.15 -32.94
C CYS A 365 32.55 -21.49 -33.79
N SER A 366 32.48 -22.65 -34.44
CA SER A 366 33.53 -23.13 -35.37
C SER A 366 33.10 -23.08 -36.84
N ASP A 367 31.79 -22.97 -37.11
CA ASP A 367 31.22 -22.89 -38.45
C ASP A 367 30.38 -21.61 -38.59
N TYR A 368 31.02 -20.52 -38.98
CA TYR A 368 30.35 -19.23 -39.18
C TYR A 368 29.24 -19.29 -40.25
N ALA A 369 29.30 -20.23 -41.19
CA ALA A 369 28.24 -20.37 -42.19
C ALA A 369 26.90 -20.82 -41.59
N SER A 370 26.92 -21.47 -40.42
CA SER A 370 25.72 -21.91 -39.70
C SER A 370 24.97 -20.76 -39.01
N ILE A 371 25.67 -19.68 -38.68
CA ILE A 371 25.10 -18.45 -38.10
C ILE A 371 24.09 -17.79 -39.05
N GLY A 372 24.24 -17.99 -40.36
CA GLY A 372 23.27 -17.48 -41.33
C GLY A 372 23.29 -15.96 -41.52
N LEU A 373 24.43 -15.32 -41.23
CA LEU A 373 24.70 -13.90 -41.49
C LEU A 373 24.27 -13.50 -42.92
N LYS A 374 23.54 -12.39 -43.01
CA LYS A 374 23.09 -11.80 -44.27
C LYS A 374 23.89 -10.56 -44.58
N ILE A 375 24.98 -10.75 -45.31
CA ILE A 375 25.83 -9.64 -45.74
C ILE A 375 25.15 -8.86 -46.86
N THR A 376 25.06 -7.55 -46.69
CA THR A 376 24.54 -6.61 -47.69
C THR A 376 25.18 -6.83 -49.07
N ASP A 377 24.37 -6.98 -50.11
CA ASP A 377 24.80 -7.31 -51.48
C ASP A 377 24.81 -6.12 -52.43
N PHE A 378 24.56 -4.90 -51.93
CA PHE A 378 24.41 -3.69 -52.74
C PHE A 378 24.88 -2.43 -51.99
N PHE A 379 25.54 -1.51 -52.70
CA PHE A 379 25.77 -0.14 -52.21
C PHE A 379 25.92 0.85 -53.38
N SER A 380 25.71 2.15 -53.10
CA SER A 380 25.66 3.23 -54.08
C SER A 380 26.50 4.46 -53.70
N PRO A 381 27.83 4.46 -53.94
CA PRO A 381 28.72 5.58 -53.63
C PRO A 381 28.53 6.77 -54.59
N ASN A 382 27.40 7.48 -54.46
CA ASN A 382 27.00 8.64 -55.27
C ASN A 382 27.14 9.99 -54.50
N GLY A 383 27.45 9.94 -53.20
CA GLY A 383 27.65 11.09 -52.32
C GLY A 383 26.36 11.73 -51.80
N ASP A 384 25.23 11.02 -51.80
CA ASP A 384 23.97 11.48 -51.23
C ASP A 384 23.82 11.20 -49.72
N GLY A 385 24.78 10.48 -49.13
CA GLY A 385 24.80 10.09 -47.72
C GLY A 385 24.11 8.75 -47.42
N ILE A 386 23.58 8.05 -48.43
CA ILE A 386 22.83 6.80 -48.27
C ILE A 386 23.55 5.67 -49.01
N ASN A 387 23.91 4.60 -48.29
CA ASN A 387 24.64 3.45 -48.84
C ASN A 387 25.92 3.85 -49.61
N ASP A 388 26.60 4.90 -49.16
CA ASP A 388 27.81 5.41 -49.80
C ASP A 388 29.03 4.52 -49.54
N GLN A 389 28.98 3.68 -48.50
CA GLN A 389 29.95 2.63 -48.22
C GLN A 389 29.25 1.28 -48.25
N TRP A 390 30.05 0.22 -48.38
CA TRP A 390 29.56 -1.13 -48.13
C TRP A 390 29.54 -1.39 -46.62
N GLU A 391 28.37 -1.34 -46.01
CA GLU A 391 28.18 -1.39 -44.55
C GLU A 391 27.30 -2.59 -44.18
N ASP A 392 27.62 -3.24 -43.06
CA ASP A 392 26.84 -4.31 -42.45
C ASP A 392 27.19 -4.40 -40.97
N ASP A 393 26.23 -4.75 -40.11
CA ASP A 393 26.46 -4.85 -38.65
C ASP A 393 27.37 -6.03 -38.30
N SER A 394 27.36 -7.08 -39.13
CA SER A 394 28.21 -8.27 -38.96
C SER A 394 29.71 -7.91 -38.91
N PHE A 395 30.12 -6.85 -39.62
CA PHE A 395 31.53 -6.43 -39.63
C PHE A 395 31.96 -5.77 -38.33
N LEU A 396 31.03 -5.08 -37.65
CA LEU A 396 31.30 -4.43 -36.37
C LEU A 396 31.23 -5.43 -35.22
N ARG A 397 30.33 -6.41 -35.31
CA ARG A 397 30.19 -7.52 -34.34
C ARG A 397 31.46 -8.36 -34.21
N TYR A 398 32.13 -8.62 -35.34
CA TYR A 398 33.32 -9.47 -35.39
C TYR A 398 34.59 -8.67 -35.73
N PRO A 399 35.23 -7.97 -34.76
CA PRO A 399 36.33 -7.04 -35.03
C PRO A 399 37.63 -7.71 -35.54
N ASP A 400 37.77 -9.01 -35.37
CA ASP A 400 38.89 -9.79 -35.91
C ASP A 400 38.75 -10.11 -37.40
N ASN A 401 37.69 -9.64 -38.06
CA ASN A 401 37.45 -9.94 -39.47
C ASN A 401 38.58 -9.49 -40.41
N GLU A 402 38.75 -10.20 -41.53
CA GLU A 402 39.52 -9.76 -42.69
C GLU A 402 38.67 -9.88 -43.95
N VAL A 403 38.56 -8.78 -44.69
CA VAL A 403 37.69 -8.63 -45.87
C VAL A 403 38.54 -8.44 -47.11
N TRP A 404 38.34 -9.28 -48.12
CA TRP A 404 38.96 -9.15 -49.43
C TRP A 404 37.91 -8.93 -50.52
N ILE A 405 38.14 -7.97 -51.41
CA ILE A 405 37.25 -7.69 -52.54
C ILE A 405 38.02 -7.76 -53.84
N TYR A 406 37.45 -8.47 -54.81
CA TYR A 406 38.03 -8.74 -56.11
C TYR A 406 37.13 -8.21 -57.22
N ASN A 407 37.75 -7.66 -58.26
CA ASN A 407 37.02 -7.33 -59.48
C ASN A 407 36.74 -8.58 -60.33
N ARG A 408 35.95 -8.42 -61.40
CA ARG A 408 35.58 -9.49 -62.35
C ARG A 408 36.76 -10.20 -63.02
N SER A 409 37.96 -9.61 -63.00
CA SER A 409 39.18 -10.20 -63.56
C SER A 409 39.96 -11.04 -62.54
N GLY A 410 39.51 -11.09 -61.28
CA GLY A 410 40.20 -11.74 -60.17
C GLY A 410 41.31 -10.89 -59.53
N GLN A 411 41.37 -9.59 -59.84
CA GLN A 411 42.32 -8.68 -59.19
C GLN A 411 41.76 -8.22 -57.85
N LEU A 412 42.56 -8.34 -56.79
CA LEU A 412 42.26 -7.76 -55.48
C LEU A 412 42.24 -6.23 -55.58
N VAL A 413 41.10 -5.64 -55.23
CA VAL A 413 40.86 -4.19 -55.23
C VAL A 413 40.72 -3.60 -53.84
N PHE A 414 40.44 -4.43 -52.82
CA PHE A 414 40.37 -4.00 -51.43
C PHE A 414 40.79 -5.16 -50.51
N ASN A 415 41.56 -4.86 -49.48
CA ASN A 415 41.82 -5.76 -48.36
C ASN A 415 41.88 -4.94 -47.08
N GLN A 416 41.16 -5.35 -46.05
CA GLN A 416 41.26 -4.74 -44.74
C GLN A 416 41.06 -5.78 -43.62
N VAL A 417 41.97 -5.75 -42.65
CA VAL A 417 41.80 -6.38 -41.33
C VAL A 417 41.03 -5.41 -40.45
N ASN A 418 40.11 -5.92 -39.66
CA ASN A 418 39.14 -5.16 -38.90
C ASN A 418 38.43 -4.16 -39.82
N TYR A 419 37.63 -4.68 -40.75
CA TYR A 419 36.83 -3.86 -41.64
C TYR A 419 35.75 -3.14 -40.83
N GLN A 420 35.69 -1.81 -41.01
CA GLN A 420 34.87 -0.91 -40.21
C GLN A 420 33.93 -0.11 -41.14
N ASN A 421 33.24 -0.82 -42.04
CA ASN A 421 32.21 -0.23 -42.92
C ASN A 421 32.71 0.96 -43.75
N ASN A 422 33.93 0.88 -44.28
CA ASN A 422 34.65 2.05 -44.83
C ASN A 422 35.03 1.93 -46.32
N TRP A 423 34.52 0.93 -47.05
CA TRP A 423 34.80 0.79 -48.47
C TRP A 423 33.76 1.52 -49.35
N SER A 424 34.23 2.56 -50.04
CA SER A 424 33.43 3.43 -50.90
C SER A 424 33.46 3.02 -52.39
N GLY A 425 33.95 1.83 -52.69
CA GLY A 425 34.12 1.42 -54.08
C GLY A 425 35.25 2.17 -54.80
N GLN A 426 36.34 2.46 -54.10
CA GLN A 426 37.56 3.06 -54.65
C GLN A 426 38.75 2.10 -54.61
N PHE A 427 39.65 2.25 -55.58
CA PHE A 427 40.93 1.53 -55.64
C PHE A 427 42.02 2.48 -56.13
N ASN A 428 43.12 2.61 -55.37
CA ASN A 428 44.22 3.55 -55.66
C ASN A 428 43.77 5.01 -55.90
N ASN A 429 42.77 5.49 -55.13
CA ASN A 429 42.14 6.81 -55.26
C ASN A 429 41.38 7.04 -56.59
N GLU A 430 41.06 5.97 -57.33
CA GLU A 430 40.17 6.04 -58.49
C GLU A 430 38.87 5.30 -58.20
N ASP A 431 37.76 5.85 -58.69
CA ASP A 431 36.45 5.22 -58.58
C ASP A 431 36.40 3.94 -59.43
N LEU A 432 36.01 2.84 -58.79
CA LEU A 432 35.81 1.59 -59.48
C LEU A 432 34.55 1.65 -60.35
N PRO A 433 34.55 1.01 -61.54
CA PRO A 433 33.40 1.00 -62.43
C PRO A 433 32.21 0.27 -61.80
N GLU A 434 31.01 0.68 -62.19
CA GLU A 434 29.78 -0.02 -61.82
C GLU A 434 29.83 -1.51 -62.20
N GLY A 435 29.35 -2.35 -61.30
CA GLY A 435 29.25 -3.76 -61.53
C GLY A 435 29.41 -4.61 -60.27
N SER A 436 29.52 -5.90 -60.52
CA SER A 436 29.60 -6.94 -59.50
C SER A 436 31.05 -7.16 -59.09
N TYR A 437 31.29 -7.12 -57.78
CA TYR A 437 32.55 -7.43 -57.13
C TYR A 437 32.38 -8.67 -56.27
N TYR A 438 33.42 -9.50 -56.22
CA TYR A 438 33.41 -10.73 -55.44
C TYR A 438 34.11 -10.48 -54.11
N TYR A 439 33.50 -10.87 -53.00
CA TYR A 439 34.11 -10.72 -51.68
C TYR A 439 34.38 -12.07 -51.02
N LEU A 440 35.40 -12.09 -50.18
CA LEU A 440 35.71 -13.13 -49.20
C LEU A 440 35.81 -12.47 -47.83
N ILE A 441 35.26 -13.11 -46.81
CA ILE A 441 35.30 -12.64 -45.42
C ILE A 441 35.77 -13.81 -44.55
N ASP A 442 36.77 -13.57 -43.72
CA ASP A 442 37.25 -14.45 -42.65
C ASP A 442 36.99 -13.73 -41.33
N PHE A 443 36.05 -14.18 -40.52
CA PHE A 443 35.58 -13.45 -39.33
C PHE A 443 36.46 -13.65 -38.10
N ASN A 444 37.21 -14.75 -38.04
CA ASN A 444 38.09 -15.11 -36.92
C ASN A 444 39.59 -15.06 -37.27
N ARG A 445 39.91 -14.66 -38.50
CA ARG A 445 41.26 -14.55 -39.03
C ARG A 445 42.07 -15.83 -38.94
N ASN A 446 41.40 -16.98 -39.05
CA ASN A 446 42.05 -18.29 -39.01
C ASN A 446 42.76 -18.64 -40.34
N GLY A 447 42.56 -17.82 -41.38
CA GLY A 447 43.13 -17.96 -42.71
C GLY A 447 42.24 -18.73 -43.69
N ASN A 448 41.05 -19.15 -43.28
CA ASN A 448 40.03 -19.76 -44.14
C ASN A 448 38.81 -18.83 -44.21
N PRO A 449 38.43 -18.35 -45.40
CA PRO A 449 37.22 -17.53 -45.54
C PRO A 449 35.97 -18.30 -45.11
N ASP A 450 35.21 -17.70 -44.22
CA ASP A 450 33.93 -18.18 -43.70
C ASP A 450 32.77 -17.83 -44.65
N TYR A 451 32.82 -16.62 -45.22
CA TYR A 451 31.79 -16.09 -46.10
C TYR A 451 32.34 -15.69 -47.46
N GLN A 452 31.53 -15.90 -48.49
CA GLN A 452 31.82 -15.45 -49.84
C GLN A 452 30.54 -15.07 -50.58
N GLY A 453 30.64 -14.07 -51.45
CA GLY A 453 29.48 -13.58 -52.16
C GLY A 453 29.81 -12.51 -53.19
N ILE A 454 28.76 -11.83 -53.62
CA ILE A 454 28.85 -10.77 -54.62
C ILE A 454 28.20 -9.53 -54.05
N VAL A 455 28.91 -8.41 -54.14
CA VAL A 455 28.36 -7.08 -53.87
C VAL A 455 28.25 -6.32 -55.20
N TYR A 456 27.13 -5.66 -55.42
CA TYR A 456 26.89 -4.81 -56.59
C TYR A 456 27.12 -3.34 -56.24
N LEU A 457 28.03 -2.71 -56.96
CA LEU A 457 28.32 -1.27 -56.88
C LEU A 457 27.56 -0.55 -58.01
N ALA A 458 26.68 0.39 -57.63
CA ALA A 458 25.98 1.31 -58.53
C ALA A 458 26.40 2.77 -58.26
N ARG A 459 26.38 3.67 -59.25
CA ARG A 459 26.70 5.10 -59.04
C ARG A 459 25.66 6.02 -59.68
#